data_AF-M4B6M8-F1
#
_entry.id   AF-M4B6M8-F1
#
_cell.length_a   1.000
_cell.length_b   1.000
_cell.length_c   1.000
_cell.angle_alpha   90.00
_cell.angle_beta   90.00
_cell.angle_gamma   90.00
#
_symmetry.space_group_name_H-M   'P 1'
#
loop_
_entity.id
_entity.type
_entity.pdbx_description
1 polymer ?
#
loop_
_entity_poly.entity_id
_entity_poly.type
_entity_poly.pdbx_seq_one_letter_code
_entity_poly.pdbx_strand_id
1 'polypeptide(L)'
;MATVAVVGSAPHGVSDETYARADALKTQGNDALAHFKVATAIELYSRAIELVPTAIFYANRAAAHVKSESYGLAIDDASAAIALDEGYVKAYYRRGSAELALGHHKKAVRDFRRVVRMKPQDRDARAKLKLCEKIIKEAAFAAAIQSERNLPLSETIDVNIMGAFGVIYTRRERACVFFCAVM
;
A
#
# COMPACT_ATOMS: atom_id res chain seq x y z
N MET A 1 -33.36 17.47 -8.22
CA MET A 1 -32.08 17.09 -8.85
C MET A 1 -31.42 16.00 -8.03
N ALA A 2 -31.82 14.74 -8.23
CA ALA A 2 -31.23 13.58 -7.54
C ALA A 2 -30.43 12.78 -8.57
N THR A 3 -29.13 12.69 -8.33
CA THR A 3 -28.11 12.06 -9.18
C THR A 3 -28.33 10.55 -9.27
N VAL A 4 -28.39 10.06 -10.50
CA VAL A 4 -28.45 8.63 -10.87
C VAL A 4 -27.23 7.91 -10.29
N ALA A 5 -27.47 6.95 -9.39
CA ALA A 5 -26.45 6.02 -8.94
C ALA A 5 -26.13 5.08 -10.12
N VAL A 6 -24.89 5.14 -10.60
CA VAL A 6 -24.34 4.22 -11.59
C VAL A 6 -24.24 2.84 -10.94
N VAL A 7 -25.26 2.01 -11.15
CA VAL A 7 -25.18 0.57 -10.90
C VAL A 7 -24.29 0.01 -12.01
N GLY A 8 -23.10 -0.47 -11.63
CA GLY A 8 -22.20 -1.15 -12.55
C GLY A 8 -22.95 -2.27 -13.27
N SER A 9 -22.83 -2.27 -14.60
CA SER A 9 -23.43 -3.24 -15.51
C SER A 9 -23.12 -4.68 -15.06
N ALA A 10 -24.17 -5.43 -14.72
CA ALA A 10 -24.08 -6.79 -14.21
C ALA A 10 -23.54 -7.78 -15.26
N PRO A 11 -22.76 -8.81 -14.85
CA PRO A 11 -22.51 -9.99 -15.69
C PRO A 11 -23.85 -10.61 -16.09
N HIS A 12 -24.04 -10.76 -17.39
CA HIS A 12 -25.32 -11.08 -18.01
C HIS A 12 -25.70 -12.53 -17.70
N GLY A 13 -26.56 -12.76 -16.69
CA GLY A 13 -27.08 -14.09 -16.33
C GLY A 13 -27.52 -14.29 -14.88
N VAL A 14 -27.29 -13.32 -14.00
CA VAL A 14 -27.61 -13.40 -12.56
C VAL A 14 -28.92 -12.64 -12.30
N SER A 15 -29.90 -13.28 -11.65
CA SER A 15 -31.22 -12.67 -11.40
C SER A 15 -31.17 -11.58 -10.32
N ASP A 16 -32.00 -10.54 -10.45
CA ASP A 16 -32.06 -9.43 -9.48
C ASP A 16 -32.27 -9.93 -8.03
N GLU A 17 -33.02 -11.01 -7.85
CA GLU A 17 -33.21 -11.66 -6.55
C GLU A 17 -31.90 -12.18 -5.92
N THR A 18 -30.99 -12.74 -6.73
CA THR A 18 -29.71 -13.25 -6.23
C THR A 18 -28.79 -12.13 -5.79
N TYR A 19 -28.81 -10.98 -6.49
CA TYR A 19 -28.15 -9.76 -6.02
C TYR A 19 -28.71 -9.27 -4.69
N ALA A 20 -30.04 -9.22 -4.57
CA ALA A 20 -30.69 -8.80 -3.32
C ALA A 20 -30.32 -9.73 -2.14
N ARG A 21 -30.25 -11.04 -2.37
CA ARG A 21 -29.81 -12.02 -1.37
C ARG A 21 -28.34 -11.82 -0.99
N ALA A 22 -27.44 -11.59 -1.95
CA ALA A 22 -26.03 -11.32 -1.68
C ALA A 22 -25.84 -10.01 -0.90
N ASP A 23 -26.62 -8.97 -1.21
CA ASP A 23 -26.61 -7.72 -0.48
C ASP A 23 -27.13 -7.85 0.96
N ALA A 24 -28.15 -8.68 1.19
CA ALA A 24 -28.63 -9.01 2.52
C ALA A 24 -27.57 -9.76 3.35
N LEU A 25 -26.82 -10.68 2.74
CA LEU A 25 -25.68 -11.34 3.42
C LEU A 25 -24.59 -10.33 3.78
N LYS A 26 -24.29 -9.38 2.88
CA LYS A 26 -23.35 -8.30 3.15
C LYS A 26 -23.81 -7.44 4.34
N THR A 27 -25.08 -7.06 4.42
CA THR A 27 -25.57 -6.25 5.55
C THR A 27 -25.47 -7.02 6.87
N GLN A 28 -25.87 -8.29 6.88
CA GLN A 28 -25.70 -9.17 8.04
C GLN A 28 -24.22 -9.31 8.45
N GLY A 29 -23.30 -9.43 7.49
CA GLY A 29 -21.86 -9.47 7.75
C GLY A 29 -21.32 -8.17 8.36
N ASN A 30 -21.84 -7.01 7.93
CA ASN A 30 -21.48 -5.71 8.51
C ASN A 30 -21.97 -5.61 9.96
N ASP A 31 -23.18 -6.07 10.24
CA ASP A 31 -23.76 -6.09 11.59
C ASP A 31 -22.95 -7.03 12.50
N ALA A 32 -22.60 -8.22 12.01
CA ALA A 32 -21.71 -9.14 12.72
C ALA A 32 -20.35 -8.50 13.05
N LEU A 33 -19.76 -7.74 12.11
CA LEU A 33 -18.53 -6.98 12.35
C LEU A 33 -18.69 -5.83 13.36
N ALA A 34 -19.88 -5.25 13.48
CA ALA A 34 -20.18 -4.24 14.49
C ALA A 34 -20.29 -4.87 15.88
N HIS A 35 -20.78 -6.11 15.97
CA HIS A 35 -20.82 -6.90 17.20
C HIS A 35 -19.53 -7.70 17.49
N PHE A 36 -18.42 -7.37 16.83
CA PHE A 36 -17.12 -8.04 16.97
C PHE A 36 -17.10 -9.54 16.63
N LYS A 37 -18.14 -10.06 15.98
CA LYS A 37 -18.21 -11.45 15.51
C LYS A 37 -17.54 -11.57 14.14
N VAL A 38 -16.21 -11.58 14.13
CA VAL A 38 -15.41 -11.53 12.90
C VAL A 38 -15.53 -12.82 12.08
N ALA A 39 -15.49 -14.00 12.72
CA ALA A 39 -15.59 -15.29 12.04
C ALA A 39 -16.91 -15.42 11.24
N THR A 40 -18.04 -15.14 11.88
CA THR A 40 -19.36 -15.18 11.22
C THR A 40 -19.46 -14.17 10.08
N ALA A 41 -18.82 -12.99 10.21
CA ALA A 41 -18.80 -12.01 9.13
C ALA A 41 -18.04 -12.54 7.90
N ILE A 42 -16.90 -13.21 8.10
CA ILE A 42 -16.12 -13.81 7.01
C ILE A 42 -16.96 -14.86 6.27
N GLU A 43 -17.67 -15.73 7.01
CA GLU A 43 -18.57 -16.73 6.41
C GLU A 43 -19.69 -16.09 5.59
N LEU A 44 -20.35 -15.06 6.15
CA LEU A 44 -21.43 -14.33 5.46
C LEU A 44 -20.94 -13.66 4.18
N TYR A 45 -19.74 -13.06 4.19
CA TYR A 45 -19.15 -12.49 2.97
C TYR A 45 -18.74 -13.56 1.96
N SER A 46 -18.20 -14.70 2.41
CA SER A 46 -17.87 -15.81 1.51
C SER A 46 -19.12 -16.36 0.81
N ARG A 47 -20.22 -16.53 1.54
CA ARG A 47 -21.52 -16.89 0.94
C ARG A 47 -22.03 -15.82 -0.04
N ALA A 48 -21.83 -14.55 0.25
CA ALA A 48 -22.20 -13.47 -0.68
C ALA A 48 -21.38 -13.52 -1.98
N ILE A 49 -20.08 -13.84 -1.88
CA ILE A 49 -19.16 -13.99 -3.01
C ILE A 49 -19.51 -15.21 -3.86
N GLU A 50 -19.92 -16.32 -3.24
CA GLU A 50 -20.38 -17.53 -3.95
C GLU A 50 -21.62 -17.26 -4.80
N LEU A 51 -22.53 -16.41 -4.32
CA LEU A 51 -23.70 -15.99 -5.10
C LEU A 51 -23.30 -15.05 -6.23
N VAL A 52 -22.60 -13.97 -5.88
CA VAL A 52 -22.19 -12.94 -6.84
C VAL A 52 -20.81 -12.42 -6.47
N PRO A 53 -19.76 -12.64 -7.28
CA PRO A 53 -18.45 -12.06 -7.03
C PRO A 53 -18.47 -10.57 -7.38
N THR A 54 -18.39 -9.69 -6.37
CA THR A 54 -18.29 -8.24 -6.58
C THR A 54 -17.13 -7.64 -5.79
N ALA A 55 -16.54 -6.57 -6.31
CA ALA A 55 -15.45 -5.86 -5.64
C ALA A 55 -15.81 -5.40 -4.21
N ILE A 56 -17.09 -5.08 -3.99
CA ILE A 56 -17.61 -4.65 -2.69
C ILE A 56 -17.52 -5.79 -1.67
N PHE A 57 -17.95 -7.00 -2.01
CA PHE A 57 -17.94 -8.14 -1.09
C PHE A 57 -16.52 -8.57 -0.75
N TYR A 58 -15.63 -8.65 -1.74
CA TYR A 58 -14.20 -8.94 -1.51
C TYR A 58 -13.56 -7.90 -0.57
N ALA A 59 -13.80 -6.60 -0.76
CA ALA A 59 -13.23 -5.59 0.13
C ALA A 59 -13.81 -5.62 1.55
N ASN A 60 -15.07 -6.03 1.73
CA ASN A 60 -15.68 -6.20 3.04
C ASN A 60 -15.12 -7.44 3.75
N ARG A 61 -14.88 -8.54 3.03
CA ARG A 61 -14.17 -9.71 3.56
C ARG A 61 -12.72 -9.38 3.92
N ALA A 62 -12.01 -8.63 3.07
CA ALA A 62 -10.68 -8.10 3.39
C ALA A 62 -10.68 -7.24 4.68
N ALA A 63 -11.74 -6.44 4.89
CA ALA A 63 -11.89 -5.68 6.13
C ALA A 63 -12.04 -6.57 7.37
N ALA A 64 -12.78 -7.68 7.24
CA ALA A 64 -12.91 -8.68 8.29
C ALA A 64 -11.57 -9.38 8.56
N HIS A 65 -10.82 -9.74 7.52
CA HIS A 65 -9.49 -10.33 7.65
C HIS A 65 -8.46 -9.40 8.30
N VAL A 66 -8.51 -8.09 8.02
CA VAL A 66 -7.69 -7.10 8.74
C VAL A 66 -8.05 -7.07 10.22
N LYS A 67 -9.33 -7.20 10.58
CA LYS A 67 -9.78 -7.27 11.99
C LYS A 67 -9.39 -8.58 12.67
N SER A 68 -9.29 -9.70 11.94
CA SER A 68 -8.81 -10.99 12.44
C SER A 68 -7.29 -11.15 12.34
N GLU A 69 -6.56 -10.07 12.04
CA GLU A 69 -5.10 -10.04 11.88
C GLU A 69 -4.56 -11.00 10.79
N SER A 70 -5.44 -11.48 9.90
CA SER A 70 -5.12 -12.37 8.80
C SER A 70 -4.73 -11.56 7.56
N TYR A 71 -3.62 -10.83 7.66
CA TYR A 71 -3.24 -9.81 6.65
C TYR A 71 -2.92 -10.37 5.27
N GLY A 72 -2.40 -11.61 5.17
CA GLY A 72 -2.15 -12.27 3.88
C GLY A 72 -3.43 -12.44 3.07
N LEU A 73 -4.44 -13.07 3.67
CA LEU A 73 -5.76 -13.24 3.04
C LEU A 73 -6.43 -11.91 2.71
N ALA A 74 -6.25 -10.89 3.57
CA ALA A 74 -6.76 -9.55 3.29
C ALA A 74 -6.15 -8.91 2.03
N ILE A 75 -4.87 -9.19 1.73
CA ILE A 75 -4.20 -8.69 0.52
C ILE A 75 -4.73 -9.39 -0.73
N ASP A 76 -4.95 -10.71 -0.65
CA ASP A 76 -5.48 -11.50 -1.76
C ASP A 76 -6.90 -11.03 -2.11
N ASP A 77 -7.77 -10.90 -1.11
CA ASP A 77 -9.13 -10.40 -1.29
C ASP A 77 -9.16 -8.96 -1.81
N ALA A 78 -8.32 -8.08 -1.26
CA ALA A 78 -8.26 -6.70 -1.74
C ALA A 78 -7.71 -6.62 -3.18
N SER A 79 -6.82 -7.53 -3.57
CA SER A 79 -6.31 -7.60 -4.94
C SER A 79 -7.35 -8.15 -5.92
N ALA A 80 -8.13 -9.16 -5.51
CA ALA A 80 -9.30 -9.61 -6.26
C ALA A 80 -10.34 -8.51 -6.45
N ALA A 81 -10.60 -7.71 -5.41
CA ALA A 81 -11.49 -6.56 -5.51
C ALA A 81 -11.00 -5.51 -6.52
N ILE A 82 -9.68 -5.23 -6.55
CA ILE A 82 -9.08 -4.29 -7.50
C ILE A 82 -9.13 -4.83 -8.93
N ALA A 83 -8.98 -6.14 -9.12
CA ALA A 83 -9.09 -6.77 -10.44
C ALA A 83 -10.52 -6.70 -11.01
N LEU A 84 -11.53 -6.70 -10.15
CA LEU A 84 -12.93 -6.53 -10.53
C LEU A 84 -13.30 -5.06 -10.76
N ASP A 85 -12.83 -4.16 -9.90
CA ASP A 85 -13.07 -2.72 -10.02
C ASP A 85 -11.81 -1.92 -9.63
N GLU A 86 -11.08 -1.46 -10.64
CA GLU A 86 -9.90 -0.61 -10.48
C GLU A 86 -10.22 0.79 -9.91
N GLY A 87 -11.49 1.21 -9.97
CA GLY A 87 -11.97 2.45 -9.39
C GLY A 87 -12.26 2.36 -7.90
N TYR A 88 -12.27 1.14 -7.33
CA TYR A 88 -12.74 0.94 -5.98
C TYR A 88 -11.72 1.36 -4.91
N VAL A 89 -11.78 2.64 -4.52
CA VAL A 89 -10.86 3.28 -3.57
C VAL A 89 -10.70 2.51 -2.24
N LYS A 90 -11.80 1.93 -1.73
CA LYS A 90 -11.76 1.19 -0.46
C LYS A 90 -10.88 -0.05 -0.54
N ALA A 91 -10.83 -0.74 -1.68
CA ALA A 91 -9.97 -1.93 -1.84
C ALA A 91 -8.49 -1.57 -1.72
N TYR A 92 -8.03 -0.49 -2.37
CA TYR A 92 -6.65 0.01 -2.20
C TYR A 92 -6.34 0.37 -0.74
N TYR A 93 -7.29 0.98 -0.03
CA TYR A 93 -7.12 1.30 1.38
C TYR A 93 -7.00 0.05 2.26
N ARG A 94 -7.81 -0.98 2.00
CA ARG A 94 -7.72 -2.27 2.73
C ARG A 94 -6.38 -2.96 2.46
N ARG A 95 -5.96 -3.06 1.19
CA ARG A 95 -4.65 -3.65 0.81
C ARG A 95 -3.49 -2.88 1.45
N GLY A 96 -3.48 -1.56 1.34
CA GLY A 96 -2.44 -0.72 1.94
C GLY A 96 -2.39 -0.83 3.47
N SER A 97 -3.54 -1.01 4.13
CA SER A 97 -3.59 -1.23 5.59
C SER A 97 -3.04 -2.59 5.99
N ALA A 98 -3.34 -3.65 5.21
CA ALA A 98 -2.80 -4.98 5.45
C ALA A 98 -1.29 -5.05 5.18
N GLU A 99 -0.82 -4.44 4.08
CA GLU A 99 0.61 -4.33 3.74
C GLU A 99 1.38 -3.52 4.80
N LEU A 100 0.77 -2.47 5.37
CA LEU A 100 1.35 -1.70 6.46
C LEU A 100 1.53 -2.57 7.72
N ALA A 101 0.53 -3.39 8.05
CA ALA A 101 0.60 -4.29 9.21
C ALA A 101 1.65 -5.40 9.04
N LEU A 102 1.89 -5.86 7.80
CA LEU A 102 2.97 -6.80 7.47
C LEU A 102 4.37 -6.17 7.38
N GLY A 103 4.50 -4.84 7.53
CA GLY A 103 5.78 -4.14 7.41
C GLY A 103 6.22 -3.84 5.96
N HIS A 104 5.38 -4.13 4.96
CA HIS A 104 5.67 -3.84 3.55
C HIS A 104 5.40 -2.37 3.19
N HIS A 105 6.08 -1.44 3.86
CA HIS A 105 5.81 -0.01 3.78
C HIS A 105 5.89 0.56 2.35
N LYS A 106 6.81 0.06 1.51
CA LYS A 106 6.95 0.50 0.10
C LYS A 106 5.69 0.21 -0.72
N LYS A 107 5.10 -0.98 -0.54
CA LYS A 107 3.85 -1.38 -1.22
C LYS A 107 2.66 -0.58 -0.69
N ALA A 108 2.59 -0.40 0.64
CA ALA A 108 1.57 0.42 1.28
C ALA A 108 1.56 1.88 0.77
N VAL A 109 2.74 2.50 0.57
CA VAL A 109 2.84 3.87 0.01
C VAL A 109 2.20 3.96 -1.38
N ARG A 110 2.47 2.99 -2.26
CA ARG A 110 1.89 2.98 -3.62
C ARG A 110 0.36 2.99 -3.54
N ASP A 111 -0.21 2.14 -2.69
CA ASP A 111 -1.65 2.00 -2.58
C ASP A 111 -2.30 3.22 -1.90
N PHE A 112 -1.71 3.75 -0.82
CA PHE A 112 -2.20 4.98 -0.19
C PHE A 112 -2.05 6.22 -1.08
N ARG A 113 -1.01 6.31 -1.92
CA ARG A 113 -0.90 7.39 -2.93
C ARG A 113 -2.03 7.32 -3.94
N ARG A 114 -2.45 6.12 -4.35
CA ARG A 114 -3.61 5.93 -5.23
C ARG A 114 -4.89 6.39 -4.55
N VAL A 115 -5.08 6.03 -3.28
CA VAL A 115 -6.23 6.47 -2.46
C VAL A 115 -6.28 7.99 -2.34
N VAL A 116 -5.16 8.66 -2.01
CA VAL A 116 -5.11 10.12 -1.88
C VAL A 116 -5.33 10.82 -3.21
N ARG A 117 -4.90 10.23 -4.34
CA ARG A 117 -5.17 10.77 -5.67
C ARG A 117 -6.66 10.72 -6.01
N MET A 118 -7.33 9.62 -5.67
CA MET A 118 -8.77 9.43 -5.91
C MET A 118 -9.64 10.23 -4.93
N LYS A 119 -9.24 10.29 -3.65
CA LYS A 119 -9.94 11.00 -2.57
C LYS A 119 -8.97 11.90 -1.80
N PRO A 120 -8.69 13.11 -2.31
CA PRO A 120 -7.72 14.01 -1.69
C PRO A 120 -8.16 14.56 -0.32
N GLN A 121 -9.46 14.53 -0.02
CA GLN A 121 -10.04 14.99 1.24
C GLN A 121 -9.94 13.98 2.39
N ASP A 122 -9.57 12.72 2.10
CA ASP A 122 -9.45 11.68 3.12
C ASP A 122 -8.22 11.94 4.02
N ARG A 123 -8.48 12.44 5.24
CA ARG A 123 -7.43 12.74 6.23
C ARG A 123 -6.74 11.48 6.72
N ASP A 124 -7.47 10.37 6.86
CA ASP A 124 -6.93 9.12 7.40
C ASP A 124 -5.98 8.46 6.40
N ALA A 125 -6.36 8.44 5.12
CA ALA A 125 -5.49 7.95 4.06
C ALA A 125 -4.20 8.79 3.95
N ARG A 126 -4.31 10.12 4.07
CA ARG A 126 -3.16 11.02 4.06
C ARG A 126 -2.25 10.83 5.29
N ALA A 127 -2.82 10.61 6.47
CA ALA A 127 -2.07 10.32 7.68
C ALA A 127 -1.31 8.99 7.56
N LYS A 128 -1.96 7.92 7.08
CA LYS A 128 -1.32 6.62 6.83
C LYS A 128 -0.21 6.72 5.77
N LEU A 129 -0.42 7.48 4.70
CA LEU A 129 0.61 7.72 3.69
C LEU A 129 1.86 8.36 4.31
N LYS A 130 1.67 9.45 5.07
CA LYS A 130 2.78 10.14 5.75
C LYS A 130 3.50 9.24 6.74
N LEU A 131 2.76 8.40 7.48
CA LEU A 131 3.32 7.41 8.39
C LEU A 131 4.23 6.42 7.64
N CYS A 132 3.75 5.85 6.54
CA CYS A 132 4.55 4.91 5.74
C CYS A 132 5.81 5.59 5.16
N GLU A 133 5.69 6.81 4.64
CA GLU A 133 6.84 7.56 4.12
C GLU A 133 7.86 7.91 5.20
N LYS A 134 7.39 8.24 6.41
CA LYS A 134 8.25 8.46 7.58
C LYS A 134 9.05 7.20 7.91
N ILE A 135 8.39 6.05 8.05
CA ILE A 135 9.05 4.78 8.38
C ILE A 135 10.09 4.41 7.32
N ILE A 136 9.78 4.61 6.03
CA ILE A 136 10.74 4.34 4.95
C ILE A 136 11.97 5.25 5.05
N LYS A 137 11.78 6.54 5.34
CA LYS A 137 12.88 7.49 5.49
C LYS A 137 13.74 7.16 6.72
N GLU A 138 13.12 6.80 7.84
CA GLU A 138 13.83 6.37 9.04
C GLU A 138 14.63 5.10 8.80
N ALA A 139 14.05 4.11 8.12
CA ALA A 139 14.76 2.88 7.73
C ALA A 139 15.93 3.16 6.77
N ALA A 140 15.74 4.04 5.79
CA ALA A 140 16.80 4.44 4.86
C ALA A 140 17.93 5.21 5.57
N PHE A 141 17.58 6.08 6.52
CA PHE A 141 18.55 6.82 7.32
C PHE A 141 19.34 5.90 8.25
N ALA A 142 18.66 4.98 8.95
CA ALA A 142 19.31 3.97 9.79
C ALA A 142 20.30 3.10 8.98
N ALA A 143 19.91 2.68 7.77
CA ALA A 143 20.80 1.93 6.87
C ALA A 143 22.02 2.75 6.42
N ALA A 144 21.88 4.07 6.24
CA ALA A 144 22.99 4.95 5.87
C ALA A 144 23.99 5.17 7.03
N ILE A 145 23.53 5.17 8.28
CA ILE A 145 24.43 5.20 9.46
C ILE A 145 25.19 3.88 9.58
N GLN A 146 24.53 2.75 9.31
CA GLN A 146 25.15 1.43 9.42
C GLN A 146 26.19 1.15 8.33
N SER A 147 26.09 1.79 7.16
CA SER A 147 27.08 1.60 6.10
C SER A 147 28.43 2.22 6.48
N GLU A 148 29.47 1.41 6.54
CA GLU A 148 30.86 1.82 6.83
C GLU A 148 31.44 2.73 5.74
N ARG A 149 31.20 4.04 5.86
CA ARG A 149 32.05 5.13 5.32
C ARG A 149 31.77 6.36 6.20
N ASN A 150 32.70 6.93 6.94
CA ASN A 150 34.14 6.92 6.87
C ASN A 150 34.69 6.83 8.30
N LEU A 151 35.95 6.40 8.44
CA LEU A 151 36.74 6.83 9.58
C LEU A 151 36.52 8.35 9.74
N PRO A 152 36.39 8.88 10.98
CA PRO A 152 36.24 10.31 11.19
C PRO A 152 37.28 11.05 10.34
N LEU A 153 36.91 12.20 9.76
CA LEU A 153 37.79 12.94 8.82
C LEU A 153 39.21 13.12 9.38
N SER A 154 39.34 13.23 10.71
CA SER A 154 40.59 13.29 11.46
C SER A 154 41.55 12.12 11.21
N GLU A 155 41.05 10.90 10.97
CA GLU A 155 41.86 9.72 10.68
C GLU A 155 42.22 9.61 9.18
N THR A 156 41.52 10.36 8.32
CA THR A 156 41.82 10.43 6.88
C THR A 156 42.75 11.59 6.50
N ILE A 157 42.97 12.55 7.41
CA ILE A 157 43.87 13.70 7.20
C ILE A 157 45.21 13.40 7.85
N ASP A 158 46.19 12.98 7.06
CA ASP A 158 47.57 12.85 7.53
C ASP A 158 48.28 14.22 7.46
N VAL A 159 48.37 14.90 8.60
CA VAL A 159 49.01 16.21 8.74
C VAL A 159 50.52 16.18 8.44
N ASN A 160 51.18 15.01 8.51
CA ASN A 160 52.60 14.89 8.14
C ASN A 160 52.80 14.95 6.62
N ILE A 161 51.81 14.53 5.83
CA ILE A 161 51.86 14.62 4.36
C ILE A 161 51.67 16.08 3.90
N MET A 162 50.88 16.87 4.64
CA MET A 162 50.67 18.30 4.34
C MET A 162 51.89 19.19 4.61
N GLY A 163 52.85 18.73 5.43
CA GLY A 163 54.09 19.45 5.69
C GLY A 163 55.21 19.17 4.67
N ALA A 164 55.15 18.05 3.95
CA ALA A 164 56.25 17.57 3.10
C ALA A 164 56.07 17.86 1.60
N PHE A 165 54.85 18.07 1.13
CA PHE A 165 54.57 18.43 -0.25
C PHE A 165 53.97 19.82 -0.33
N GLY A 166 54.75 20.77 -0.88
CA GLY A 166 54.22 22.03 -1.37
C GLY A 166 52.98 21.79 -2.23
N VAL A 167 51.92 22.51 -1.88
CA VAL A 167 50.56 22.39 -2.39
C VAL A 167 50.49 22.21 -3.91
N ILE A 168 50.09 21.02 -4.37
CA ILE A 168 49.47 20.84 -5.69
C ILE A 168 48.08 20.22 -5.48
N TYR A 169 47.07 21.06 -5.23
CA TYR A 169 45.67 20.65 -5.36
C TYR A 169 45.33 20.54 -6.85
N THR A 170 45.54 19.39 -7.48
CA THR A 170 44.76 19.09 -8.69
C THR A 170 43.36 18.66 -8.28
N ARG A 171 42.41 19.56 -8.47
CA ARG A 171 40.96 19.33 -8.47
C ARG A 171 40.63 18.24 -9.50
N ARG A 172 40.55 16.96 -9.07
CA ARG A 172 40.03 15.89 -9.93
C ARG A 172 38.51 15.87 -9.84
N GLU A 173 37.90 16.76 -10.61
CA GLU A 173 36.50 16.62 -10.99
C GLU A 173 36.30 15.31 -11.77
N ARG A 174 35.22 14.59 -11.40
CA ARG A 174 34.43 13.72 -12.27
C ARG A 174 35.17 12.54 -12.94
N ALA A 175 34.99 11.35 -12.37
CA ALA A 175 34.96 10.11 -13.14
C ALA A 175 33.50 9.68 -13.37
N CYS A 176 32.78 10.48 -14.16
CA CYS A 176 31.73 9.98 -15.04
C CYS A 176 32.36 10.01 -16.43
N VAL A 177 33.01 8.91 -16.83
CA VAL A 177 33.50 8.77 -18.21
C VAL A 177 32.46 7.95 -18.95
N PHE A 178 31.60 8.68 -19.64
CA PHE A 178 30.72 8.21 -20.70
C PHE A 178 31.63 7.69 -21.83
N PHE A 179 31.76 6.38 -21.97
CA PHE A 179 32.41 5.78 -23.14
C PHE A 179 31.35 5.66 -24.24
N CYS A 180 31.24 6.70 -25.07
CA CYS A 180 30.52 6.62 -26.34
C CYS A 180 31.52 6.11 -27.39
N ALA A 181 31.46 4.82 -27.70
CA ALA A 181 32.15 4.25 -28.85
C ALA A 181 31.25 4.40 -30.07
N VAL A 182 31.63 5.29 -30.99
CA VAL A 182 31.14 5.31 -32.37
C VAL A 182 32.32 4.92 -33.26
N MET A 183 32.18 3.78 -33.94
CA MET A 183 32.84 3.49 -35.21
C MET A 183 31.88 3.83 -36.34
#